data_AF-E9CQ81-F1
#
_entry.id   AF-E9CQ81-F1
#
_cell.length_a   1.000
_cell.length_b   1.000
_cell.length_c   1.000
_cell.angle_alpha   90.00
_cell.angle_beta   90.00
_cell.angle_gamma   90.00
#
_symmetry.space_group_name_H-M   'P 1'
#
loop_
_entity.id
_entity.type
_entity.pdbx_description
1 polymer ?
#
loop_
_entity_poly.entity_id
_entity_poly.type
_entity_poly.pdbx_seq_one_letter_code
_entity_poly.pdbx_strand_id
1 'polypeptide(L)'
;TLEITQQLREKYKAITYNRSDCSYLSDEQFNEAPQVLEALQGIGDFNGLALDRSRKSKAFDSGKVTAHTAIIPTANVPELNALSEHERLVYLAIAQHYLVQFMPNKRYLEASVVVEFDGETFSARATKTMDAGFSAFLKGEASDASDEDMPDSAFDVLQALRTGETGHCDAVTVNEKKTTPPPLFTEATLLAALVRVADFV
;
A
#
# COMPACT_ATOMS: atom_id res chain seq x y z
N THR A 1 -2.49 16.98 -11.20
CA THR A 1 -2.46 15.54 -11.57
C THR A 1 -3.39 15.17 -12.72
N LEU A 2 -4.65 15.61 -12.75
CA LEU A 2 -5.60 15.26 -13.83
C LEU A 2 -5.11 15.62 -15.25
N GLU A 3 -4.54 16.82 -15.43
CA GLU A 3 -3.97 17.24 -16.72
C GLU A 3 -2.84 16.30 -17.19
N ILE A 4 -1.98 15.88 -16.25
CA ILE A 4 -0.86 14.96 -16.52
C ILE A 4 -1.39 13.60 -16.98
N THR A 5 -2.35 13.02 -16.24
CA THR A 5 -2.93 11.73 -16.62
C THR A 5 -3.72 11.83 -17.93
N GLN A 6 -4.28 12.99 -18.26
CA GLN A 6 -4.90 13.26 -19.56
C GLN A 6 -3.85 13.17 -20.69
N GLN A 7 -2.68 13.80 -20.53
CA GLN A 7 -1.59 13.73 -21.50
C GLN A 7 -1.06 12.29 -21.64
N LEU A 8 -0.80 11.60 -20.53
CA LEU A 8 -0.39 10.19 -20.51
C LEU A 8 -1.35 9.29 -21.29
N ARG A 9 -2.66 9.51 -21.15
CA ARG A 9 -3.70 8.77 -21.89
C ARG A 9 -3.80 9.18 -23.34
N GLU A 10 -3.89 10.46 -23.66
CA GLU A 10 -4.30 10.93 -24.99
C GLU A 10 -3.15 11.11 -25.96
N LYS A 11 -2.05 11.71 -25.50
CA LYS A 11 -0.86 11.94 -26.31
C LYS A 11 0.01 10.69 -26.38
N TYR A 12 0.31 10.09 -25.23
CA TYR A 12 1.25 8.96 -25.16
C TYR A 12 0.57 7.59 -25.23
N LYS A 13 -0.76 7.51 -25.04
CA LYS A 13 -1.51 6.23 -24.95
C LYS A 13 -0.94 5.25 -23.91
N ALA A 14 -0.29 5.79 -22.88
CA ALA A 14 0.54 5.05 -21.94
C ALA A 14 -0.25 4.46 -20.75
N ILE A 15 -1.45 4.97 -20.49
CA ILE A 15 -2.33 4.52 -19.41
C ILE A 15 -3.78 4.36 -19.91
N THR A 16 -4.58 3.61 -19.16
CA THR A 16 -6.02 3.44 -19.40
C THR A 16 -6.82 4.72 -19.09
N TYR A 17 -8.15 4.64 -19.15
CA TYR A 17 -9.05 5.77 -18.91
C TYR A 17 -8.76 6.46 -17.55
N ASN A 18 -8.41 7.74 -17.58
CA ASN A 18 -7.82 8.46 -16.45
C ASN A 18 -8.84 9.09 -15.48
N ARG A 19 -10.13 8.81 -15.65
CA ARG A 19 -11.23 9.34 -14.83
C ARG A 19 -12.10 8.19 -14.30
N SER A 20 -11.44 7.21 -13.69
CA SER A 20 -12.09 6.05 -13.10
C SER A 20 -12.13 6.18 -11.57
N ASP A 21 -13.25 5.83 -10.98
CA ASP A 21 -13.43 5.64 -9.53
C ASP A 21 -13.26 4.17 -9.11
N CYS A 22 -13.08 3.26 -10.07
CA CYS A 22 -12.89 1.84 -9.82
C CYS A 22 -11.42 1.54 -9.46
N SER A 23 -11.22 0.72 -8.43
CA SER A 23 -9.91 0.21 -8.02
C SER A 23 -9.66 -1.24 -8.47
N TYR A 24 -10.53 -1.80 -9.32
CA TYR A 24 -10.49 -3.19 -9.76
C TYR A 24 -10.23 -3.31 -11.27
N LEU A 25 -9.71 -4.47 -11.65
CA LEU A 25 -9.36 -4.89 -13.00
C LEU A 25 -10.17 -6.14 -13.38
N SER A 26 -10.42 -6.31 -14.67
CA SER A 26 -11.13 -7.48 -15.19
C SER A 26 -10.22 -8.72 -15.34
N ASP A 27 -10.84 -9.86 -15.56
CA ASP A 27 -10.16 -11.13 -15.85
C ASP A 27 -9.47 -11.10 -17.22
N GLU A 28 -10.00 -10.37 -18.19
CA GLU A 28 -9.33 -10.11 -19.47
C GLU A 28 -8.04 -9.30 -19.27
N GLN A 29 -8.07 -8.25 -18.45
CA GLN A 29 -6.87 -7.47 -18.14
C GLN A 29 -5.82 -8.30 -17.39
N PHE A 30 -6.22 -9.31 -16.62
CA PHE A 30 -5.28 -10.28 -16.05
C PHE A 30 -4.61 -11.13 -17.15
N ASN A 31 -5.37 -11.59 -18.14
CA ASN A 31 -4.84 -12.38 -19.25
C ASN A 31 -3.88 -11.55 -20.15
N GLU A 32 -4.11 -10.24 -20.26
CA GLU A 32 -3.24 -9.30 -20.99
C GLU A 32 -1.99 -8.87 -20.18
N ALA A 33 -2.00 -9.07 -18.86
CA ALA A 33 -0.95 -8.61 -17.98
C ALA A 33 0.47 -9.04 -18.38
N PRO A 34 0.73 -10.29 -18.83
CA PRO A 34 2.08 -10.69 -19.25
C PRO A 34 2.72 -9.74 -20.26
N GLN A 35 1.94 -9.22 -21.21
CA GLN A 35 2.42 -8.28 -22.23
C GLN A 35 2.76 -6.92 -21.62
N VAL A 36 1.91 -6.40 -20.73
CA VAL A 36 2.15 -5.12 -20.04
C VAL A 36 3.38 -5.22 -19.13
N LEU A 37 3.52 -6.32 -18.39
CA LEU A 37 4.67 -6.56 -17.52
C LEU A 37 5.99 -6.64 -18.30
N GLU A 38 5.99 -7.32 -19.44
CA GLU A 38 7.17 -7.40 -20.31
C GLU A 38 7.57 -6.01 -20.82
N ALA A 39 6.61 -5.20 -21.27
CA ALA A 39 6.88 -3.84 -21.72
C ALA A 39 7.45 -2.98 -20.58
N LEU A 40 6.89 -3.06 -19.37
CA LEU A 40 7.36 -2.31 -18.21
C LEU A 40 8.76 -2.75 -17.74
N GLN A 41 9.12 -4.04 -17.84
CA GLN A 41 10.45 -4.53 -17.50
C GLN A 41 11.56 -3.97 -18.42
N GLY A 42 11.19 -3.38 -19.57
CA GLY A 42 12.10 -2.61 -20.42
C GLY A 42 12.53 -1.25 -19.81
N ILE A 43 11.82 -0.76 -18.79
CA ILE A 43 12.20 0.44 -18.05
C ILE A 43 13.34 0.10 -17.10
N GLY A 44 14.41 0.89 -17.10
CA GLY A 44 15.60 0.65 -16.27
C GLY A 44 15.29 0.43 -14.79
N ASP A 45 14.40 1.24 -14.23
CA ASP A 45 13.98 1.16 -12.81
C ASP A 45 13.21 -0.12 -12.46
N PHE A 46 12.64 -0.80 -13.46
CA PHE A 46 11.83 -2.02 -13.29
C PHE A 46 12.51 -3.27 -13.85
N ASN A 47 13.70 -3.12 -14.40
CA ASN A 47 14.44 -4.22 -14.98
C ASN A 47 14.87 -5.21 -13.88
N GLY A 48 14.71 -6.50 -14.14
CA GLY A 48 15.09 -7.57 -13.21
C GLY A 48 14.17 -7.76 -12.01
N LEU A 49 13.04 -7.04 -11.92
CA LEU A 49 12.04 -7.28 -10.87
C LEU A 49 11.49 -8.71 -10.97
N ALA A 50 11.43 -9.40 -9.83
CA ALA A 50 10.84 -10.72 -9.71
C ALA A 50 9.30 -10.60 -9.65
N LEU A 51 8.65 -10.85 -10.79
CA LEU A 51 7.20 -10.74 -10.95
C LEU A 51 6.61 -12.12 -11.27
N ASP A 52 5.62 -12.55 -10.49
CA ASP A 52 4.89 -13.79 -10.76
C ASP A 52 3.67 -13.47 -11.64
N ARG A 53 3.78 -13.78 -12.94
CA ARG A 53 2.71 -13.54 -13.93
C ARG A 53 1.46 -14.39 -13.69
N SER A 54 1.57 -15.48 -12.91
CA SER A 54 0.42 -16.31 -12.54
C SER A 54 -0.33 -15.79 -11.31
N ARG A 55 0.28 -14.84 -10.59
CA ARG A 55 -0.30 -14.26 -9.38
C ARG A 55 -1.43 -13.30 -9.72
N LYS A 56 -2.64 -13.71 -9.38
CA LYS A 56 -3.84 -12.87 -9.45
C LYS A 56 -4.13 -12.24 -8.09
N SER A 57 -3.76 -10.97 -7.89
CA SER A 57 -4.08 -10.23 -6.66
C SER A 57 -5.59 -9.96 -6.55
N LYS A 58 -6.01 -9.42 -5.39
CA LYS A 58 -7.40 -8.98 -5.16
C LYS A 58 -7.85 -7.86 -6.09
N ALA A 59 -6.93 -7.18 -6.78
CA ALA A 59 -7.28 -6.14 -7.73
C ALA A 59 -7.98 -6.70 -8.97
N PHE A 60 -7.72 -7.96 -9.35
CA PHE A 60 -8.35 -8.60 -10.50
C PHE A 60 -9.65 -9.31 -10.08
N ASP A 61 -10.74 -8.55 -10.06
CA ASP A 61 -12.07 -9.01 -9.64
C ASP A 61 -13.13 -8.39 -10.56
N SER A 62 -13.49 -9.14 -11.61
CA SER A 62 -14.48 -8.71 -12.61
C SER A 62 -15.85 -8.40 -12.00
N GLY A 63 -16.20 -8.98 -10.85
CA GLY A 63 -17.46 -8.71 -10.15
C GLY A 63 -17.52 -7.34 -9.47
N LYS A 64 -16.38 -6.64 -9.36
CA LYS A 64 -16.25 -5.32 -8.74
C LYS A 64 -15.85 -4.22 -9.71
N VAL A 65 -15.70 -4.57 -10.99
CA VAL A 65 -15.52 -3.59 -12.06
C VAL A 65 -16.83 -2.83 -12.26
N THR A 66 -16.75 -1.49 -12.38
CA THR A 66 -17.91 -0.63 -12.63
C THR A 66 -17.97 -0.26 -14.12
N ALA A 67 -18.37 0.96 -14.47
CA ALA A 67 -18.33 1.44 -15.85
C ALA A 67 -16.89 1.48 -16.43
N HIS A 68 -15.90 1.59 -15.56
CA HIS A 68 -14.48 1.62 -15.90
C HIS A 68 -13.68 0.69 -14.97
N THR A 69 -12.44 0.42 -15.34
CA THR A 69 -11.47 -0.34 -14.54
C THR A 69 -10.44 0.62 -13.92
N ALA A 70 -9.57 0.12 -13.05
CA ALA A 70 -8.49 0.90 -12.47
C ALA A 70 -7.57 1.52 -13.53
N ILE A 71 -6.97 2.66 -13.18
CA ILE A 71 -5.97 3.34 -14.01
C ILE A 71 -4.67 2.54 -13.96
N ILE A 72 -4.31 1.90 -15.07
CA ILE A 72 -3.12 1.05 -15.20
C ILE A 72 -2.30 1.46 -16.42
N PRO A 73 -1.00 1.12 -16.48
CA PRO A 73 -0.23 1.30 -17.70
C PRO A 73 -0.77 0.40 -18.82
N THR A 74 -0.54 0.80 -20.06
CA THR A 74 -0.74 -0.03 -21.24
C THR A 74 0.58 -0.65 -21.68
N ALA A 75 0.55 -1.56 -22.65
CA ALA A 75 1.77 -2.06 -23.30
C ALA A 75 2.52 -0.98 -24.11
N ASN A 76 1.92 0.20 -24.34
CA ASN A 76 2.58 1.31 -25.02
C ASN A 76 3.38 2.17 -24.02
N VAL A 77 4.58 1.70 -23.69
CA VAL A 77 5.47 2.40 -22.76
C VAL A 77 6.07 3.63 -23.46
N PRO A 78 5.87 4.86 -22.94
CA PRO A 78 6.43 6.06 -23.53
C PRO A 78 7.94 6.14 -23.34
N GLU A 79 8.62 6.83 -24.23
CA GLU A 79 10.02 7.20 -23.99
C GLU A 79 10.10 8.13 -22.76
N LEU A 80 10.67 7.65 -21.66
CA LEU A 80 10.68 8.37 -20.39
C LEU A 80 11.40 9.72 -20.46
N ASN A 81 12.32 9.89 -21.42
CA ASN A 81 13.03 11.15 -21.66
C ASN A 81 12.19 12.19 -22.43
N ALA A 82 11.12 11.76 -23.11
CA ALA A 82 10.19 12.64 -23.79
C ALA A 82 9.08 13.16 -22.86
N LEU A 83 8.95 12.58 -21.66
CA LEU A 83 8.04 13.03 -20.62
C LEU A 83 8.68 14.21 -19.85
N SER A 84 7.85 15.17 -19.44
CA SER A 84 8.23 16.09 -18.38
C SER A 84 8.48 15.34 -17.07
N GLU A 85 9.20 15.97 -16.14
CA GLU A 85 9.50 15.38 -14.83
C GLU A 85 8.23 14.91 -14.11
N HIS A 86 7.18 15.74 -14.08
CA HIS A 86 5.91 15.39 -13.43
C HIS A 86 5.15 14.29 -14.17
N GLU A 87 5.15 14.26 -15.51
CA GLU A 87 4.56 13.16 -16.29
C GLU A 87 5.29 11.85 -15.99
N ARG A 88 6.62 11.88 -15.92
CA ARG A 88 7.43 10.71 -15.60
C ARG A 88 7.12 10.19 -14.20
N LEU A 89 7.07 11.06 -13.19
CA LEU A 89 6.75 10.69 -11.81
C LEU A 89 5.36 10.04 -11.70
N VAL A 90 4.34 10.64 -12.30
CA VAL A 90 2.97 10.10 -12.28
C VAL A 90 2.88 8.77 -13.02
N TYR A 91 3.52 8.63 -14.19
CA TYR A 91 3.55 7.38 -14.93
C TYR A 91 4.25 6.26 -14.16
N LEU A 92 5.41 6.54 -13.56
CA LEU A 92 6.15 5.57 -12.77
C LEU A 92 5.36 5.14 -11.53
N ALA A 93 4.65 6.06 -10.85
CA ALA A 93 3.78 5.71 -9.72
C ALA A 93 2.64 4.76 -10.15
N ILE A 94 1.97 5.05 -11.27
CA ILE A 94 0.93 4.17 -11.85
C ILE A 94 1.51 2.79 -12.20
N ALA A 95 2.69 2.75 -12.83
CA ALA A 95 3.36 1.51 -13.17
C ALA A 95 3.78 0.72 -11.92
N GLN A 96 4.36 1.37 -10.91
CA GLN A 96 4.76 0.74 -9.65
C GLN A 96 3.57 0.08 -8.95
N HIS A 97 2.43 0.78 -8.85
CA HIS A 97 1.20 0.25 -8.25
C HIS A 97 0.58 -0.92 -9.04
N TYR A 98 0.81 -0.98 -10.35
CA TYR A 98 0.43 -2.14 -11.16
C TYR A 98 1.38 -3.33 -10.94
N LEU A 99 2.70 -3.10 -10.91
CA LEU A 99 3.71 -4.15 -10.73
C LEU A 99 3.56 -4.89 -9.40
N VAL A 100 3.23 -4.19 -8.31
CA VAL A 100 3.04 -4.81 -6.99
C VAL A 100 1.91 -5.85 -6.97
N GLN A 101 0.97 -5.80 -7.91
CA GLN A 101 -0.09 -6.81 -8.02
C GLN A 101 0.47 -8.21 -8.36
N PHE A 102 1.69 -8.27 -8.90
CA PHE A 102 2.40 -9.48 -9.29
C PHE A 102 3.57 -9.81 -8.34
N MET A 103 3.69 -9.08 -7.23
CA MET A 103 4.71 -9.31 -6.19
C MET A 103 4.11 -10.01 -4.96
N PRO A 104 4.90 -10.80 -4.21
CA PRO A 104 4.42 -11.48 -3.00
C PRO A 104 3.91 -10.50 -1.94
N ASN A 105 3.00 -10.96 -1.07
CA ASN A 105 2.51 -10.16 0.05
C ASN A 105 3.64 -9.93 1.08
N LYS A 106 3.63 -8.77 1.76
CA LYS A 106 4.35 -8.62 3.04
C LYS A 106 3.84 -9.70 4.01
N ARG A 107 4.76 -10.42 4.63
CA ARG A 107 4.49 -11.41 5.68
C ARG A 107 5.18 -10.96 6.94
N TYR A 108 4.44 -10.92 8.04
CA TYR A 108 4.96 -10.61 9.35
C TYR A 108 4.33 -11.57 10.37
N LEU A 109 5.02 -11.75 11.49
CA LEU A 109 4.44 -12.33 12.69
C LEU A 109 4.02 -11.21 13.62
N GLU A 110 3.03 -11.50 14.45
CA GLU A 110 2.54 -10.59 15.46
C GLU A 110 2.41 -11.34 16.79
N ALA A 111 2.96 -10.75 17.84
CA ALA A 111 2.79 -11.19 19.21
C ALA A 111 1.93 -10.15 19.93
N SER A 112 0.81 -10.61 20.48
CA SER A 112 -0.11 -9.79 21.26
C SER A 112 -0.31 -10.45 22.62
N VAL A 113 -0.08 -9.69 23.68
CA VAL A 113 -0.17 -10.16 25.07
C VAL A 113 -1.14 -9.27 25.83
N VAL A 114 -1.97 -9.90 26.65
CA VAL A 114 -2.85 -9.23 27.60
C VAL A 114 -2.42 -9.65 29.01
N VAL A 115 -2.25 -8.68 29.89
CA VAL A 115 -1.82 -8.88 31.28
C VAL A 115 -2.84 -8.24 32.20
N GLU A 116 -3.20 -8.94 33.26
CA GLU A 116 -4.03 -8.42 34.34
C GLU A 116 -3.15 -8.03 35.52
N PHE A 117 -3.33 -6.82 36.04
CA PHE A 117 -2.62 -6.33 37.22
C PHE A 117 -3.57 -5.46 38.05
N ASP A 118 -3.75 -5.82 39.32
CA ASP A 118 -4.62 -5.12 40.29
C ASP A 118 -6.05 -4.85 39.78
N GLY A 119 -6.61 -5.82 39.03
CA GLY A 119 -7.95 -5.70 38.43
C GLY A 119 -8.01 -4.90 37.13
N GLU A 120 -6.90 -4.31 36.69
CA GLU A 120 -6.78 -3.58 35.44
C GLU A 120 -6.18 -4.44 34.32
N THR A 121 -6.54 -4.14 33.08
CA THR A 121 -6.06 -4.86 31.89
C THR A 121 -5.07 -4.02 31.09
N PHE A 122 -3.89 -4.59 30.84
CA PHE A 122 -2.84 -4.02 29.99
C PHE A 122 -2.68 -4.88 28.75
N SER A 123 -2.31 -4.25 27.63
CA SER A 123 -2.00 -4.97 26.39
C SER A 123 -0.71 -4.47 25.77
N ALA A 124 0.03 -5.39 25.15
CA ALA A 124 1.23 -5.10 24.38
C ALA A 124 1.16 -5.87 23.06
N ARG A 125 1.60 -5.21 21.99
CA ARG A 125 1.66 -5.79 20.65
C ARG A 125 3.03 -5.48 20.05
N ALA A 126 3.61 -6.46 19.36
CA ALA A 126 4.81 -6.28 18.55
C ALA A 126 4.70 -7.11 17.27
N THR A 127 5.32 -6.64 16.21
CA THR A 127 5.37 -7.31 14.91
C THR A 127 6.82 -7.63 14.54
N LYS A 128 7.01 -8.69 13.75
CA LYS A 128 8.32 -9.05 13.17
C LYS A 128 8.14 -9.34 11.70
N THR A 129 8.78 -8.55 10.84
CA THR A 129 8.69 -8.74 9.39
C THR A 129 9.47 -9.99 8.99
N MET A 130 8.79 -10.97 8.40
CA MET A 130 9.39 -12.21 7.90
C MET A 130 9.76 -12.11 6.42
N ASP A 131 8.94 -11.38 5.66
CA ASP A 131 9.15 -11.08 4.25
C ASP A 131 8.51 -9.72 3.97
N ALA A 132 9.28 -8.78 3.39
CA ALA A 132 8.73 -7.48 3.05
C ALA A 132 7.81 -7.53 1.83
N GLY A 133 7.94 -8.54 0.97
CA GLY A 133 7.17 -8.67 -0.26
C GLY A 133 7.14 -7.38 -1.09
N PHE A 134 5.97 -7.05 -1.64
CA PHE A 134 5.75 -5.83 -2.41
C PHE A 134 6.08 -4.53 -1.64
N SER A 135 6.03 -4.54 -0.31
CA SER A 135 6.29 -3.34 0.48
C SER A 135 7.74 -2.86 0.39
N ALA A 136 8.69 -3.78 0.12
CA ALA A 136 10.08 -3.39 -0.12
C ALA A 136 10.23 -2.51 -1.37
N PHE A 137 9.38 -2.74 -2.38
CA PHE A 137 9.40 -1.99 -3.63
C PHE A 137 8.75 -0.60 -3.49
N LEU A 138 7.74 -0.48 -2.62
CA LEU A 138 7.03 0.78 -2.38
C LEU A 138 7.70 1.70 -1.34
N LYS A 139 8.75 1.28 -0.64
CA LYS A 139 9.37 2.01 0.49
C LYS A 139 9.90 3.43 0.17
N GLY A 140 9.80 3.92 -1.07
CA GLY A 140 10.00 5.32 -1.42
C GLY A 140 8.76 6.23 -1.29
N GLU A 141 7.56 5.64 -1.22
CA GLU A 141 6.29 6.35 -1.02
C GLU A 141 5.85 6.16 0.43
N ALA A 142 6.15 7.15 1.27
CA ALA A 142 5.64 7.33 2.64
C ALA A 142 5.21 6.02 3.34
N SER A 143 6.16 5.33 3.96
CA SER A 143 5.79 4.49 5.10
C SER A 143 5.12 5.42 6.10
N ASP A 144 3.79 5.34 6.20
CA ASP A 144 3.07 5.85 7.36
C ASP A 144 3.79 5.26 8.57
N ALA A 145 4.48 6.15 9.29
CA ALA A 145 5.16 5.85 10.54
C ALA A 145 4.11 5.67 11.66
N SER A 146 3.15 4.77 11.41
CA SER A 146 2.11 4.35 12.34
C SER A 146 2.23 2.89 12.75
N ASP A 147 3.06 2.10 12.05
CA ASP A 147 3.71 0.97 12.70
C ASP A 147 4.78 1.57 13.61
N GLU A 148 4.46 1.72 14.90
CA GLU A 148 5.47 1.61 15.94
C GLU A 148 6.09 0.21 15.75
N ASP A 149 7.03 0.10 14.81
CA ASP A 149 7.95 -1.03 14.69
C ASP A 149 8.76 -1.00 15.99
N MET A 150 8.15 -1.54 17.05
CA MET A 150 8.86 -1.90 18.26
C MET A 150 10.03 -2.78 17.81
N PRO A 151 11.24 -2.57 18.35
CA PRO A 151 12.42 -3.27 17.89
C PRO A 151 12.17 -4.77 17.88
N ASP A 152 12.77 -5.52 16.95
CA ASP A 152 12.58 -6.99 16.83
C ASP A 152 12.72 -7.72 18.19
N SER A 153 13.51 -7.16 19.11
CA SER A 153 13.67 -7.62 20.49
C SER A 153 12.35 -7.65 21.28
N ALA A 154 11.42 -6.72 21.06
CA ALA A 154 10.13 -6.67 21.72
C ALA A 154 9.22 -7.82 21.26
N PHE A 155 9.24 -8.16 19.97
CA PHE A 155 8.50 -9.31 19.46
C PHE A 155 9.00 -10.62 20.09
N ASP A 156 10.31 -10.84 20.14
CA ASP A 156 10.88 -12.06 20.71
C ASP A 156 10.54 -12.20 22.22
N VAL A 157 10.51 -11.08 22.96
CA VAL A 157 10.08 -11.05 24.37
C VAL A 157 8.60 -11.40 24.51
N LEU A 158 7.72 -10.73 23.76
CA LEU A 158 6.28 -10.98 23.86
C LEU A 158 5.88 -12.38 23.39
N GLN A 159 6.53 -12.91 22.35
CA GLN A 159 6.28 -14.26 21.83
C GLN A 159 6.67 -15.35 22.86
N ALA A 160 7.65 -15.09 23.73
CA ALA A 160 8.12 -16.08 24.69
C ALA A 160 7.14 -16.32 25.86
N LEU A 161 6.23 -15.36 26.13
CA LEU A 161 5.28 -15.42 27.23
C LEU A 161 4.19 -16.46 27.01
N ARG A 162 3.73 -17.09 28.11
CA ARG A 162 2.67 -18.11 28.07
C ARG A 162 1.45 -17.72 28.88
N THR A 163 0.27 -18.18 28.46
CA THR A 163 -0.96 -17.99 29.25
C THR A 163 -0.82 -18.64 30.64
N GLY A 164 -1.19 -17.87 31.67
CA GLY A 164 -1.09 -18.30 33.07
C GLY A 164 0.29 -18.07 33.69
N GLU A 165 1.24 -17.53 32.95
CA GLU A 165 2.52 -17.08 33.50
C GLU A 165 2.29 -15.86 34.40
N THR A 166 3.01 -15.82 35.53
CA THR A 166 2.96 -14.72 36.48
C THR A 166 4.21 -13.88 36.36
N GLY A 167 4.04 -12.56 36.41
CA GLY A 167 5.13 -11.59 36.33
C GLY A 167 5.24 -10.75 37.60
N HIS A 168 6.31 -9.97 37.68
CA HIS A 168 6.46 -8.90 38.66
C HIS A 168 6.34 -7.55 37.95
N CYS A 169 5.57 -6.64 38.54
CA CYS A 169 5.49 -5.26 38.07
C CYS A 169 6.59 -4.44 38.76
N ASP A 170 7.67 -4.13 38.05
CA ASP A 170 8.80 -3.35 38.58
C ASP A 170 8.45 -1.87 38.79
N ALA A 171 7.68 -1.29 37.87
CA ALA A 171 7.31 0.12 37.90
C ALA A 171 5.98 0.37 37.21
N VAL A 172 5.19 1.29 37.78
CA VAL A 172 3.97 1.82 37.17
C VAL A 172 4.23 3.27 36.79
N THR A 173 4.01 3.60 35.51
CA THR A 173 4.19 4.96 34.99
C THR A 173 2.86 5.49 34.47
N VAL A 174 2.48 6.70 34.89
CA VAL A 174 1.28 7.38 34.40
C VAL A 174 1.67 8.28 33.22
N ASN A 175 1.21 7.93 32.03
CA ASN A 175 1.42 8.73 30.82
C ASN A 175 0.28 9.73 30.63
N GLU A 176 0.48 10.96 31.08
CA GLU A 176 -0.46 12.06 30.85
C GLU A 176 -0.45 12.46 29.36
N LYS A 177 -1.57 12.27 28.67
CA LYS A 177 -1.76 12.68 27.28
C LYS A 177 -2.82 13.77 27.19
N LYS A 178 -2.68 14.66 26.22
CA LYS A 178 -3.64 15.73 25.93
C LYS A 178 -4.24 15.52 24.55
N THR A 179 -5.56 15.68 24.44
CA THR A 179 -6.24 15.66 23.15
C THR A 179 -5.81 16.85 22.31
N THR A 180 -5.56 16.62 21.02
CA THR A 180 -5.35 17.67 20.03
C THR A 180 -6.66 17.90 19.26
N PRO A 181 -6.93 19.13 18.80
CA PRO A 181 -8.03 19.34 17.87
C PRO A 181 -7.80 18.54 16.57
N PRO A 182 -8.87 18.20 15.83
CA PRO A 182 -8.73 17.57 14.52
C PRO A 182 -7.82 18.40 13.59
N PRO A 183 -6.97 17.74 12.78
CA PRO A 183 -6.14 18.45 11.82
C PRO A 183 -7.02 19.16 10.77
N LEU A 184 -6.53 20.31 10.29
CA LEU A 184 -7.16 20.99 9.17
C LEU A 184 -7.02 20.16 7.88
N PHE A 185 -7.96 20.32 6.96
CA PHE A 185 -7.88 19.68 5.66
C PHE A 185 -6.69 20.19 4.85
N THR A 186 -5.99 19.25 4.21
CA THR A 186 -5.10 19.49 3.07
C THR A 186 -5.87 19.18 1.79
N GLU A 187 -5.33 19.53 0.62
CA GLU A 187 -5.96 19.13 -0.65
C GLU A 187 -6.20 17.62 -0.72
N ALA A 188 -5.21 16.82 -0.31
CA ALA A 188 -5.32 15.36 -0.28
C ALA A 188 -6.39 14.87 0.70
N THR A 189 -6.40 15.36 1.95
CA THR A 189 -7.39 14.89 2.93
C THR A 189 -8.79 15.40 2.65
N LEU A 190 -8.94 16.58 2.02
CA LEU A 190 -10.22 17.09 1.54
C LEU A 190 -10.78 16.24 0.41
N LEU A 191 -9.97 15.93 -0.61
CA LEU A 191 -10.39 15.06 -1.72
C LEU A 191 -10.79 13.68 -1.22
N ALA A 192 -10.03 13.10 -0.29
CA ALA A 192 -10.39 11.83 0.35
C ALA A 192 -11.74 11.91 1.08
N ALA A 193 -11.99 13.00 1.80
CA ALA A 193 -13.27 13.24 2.48
C ALA A 193 -14.44 13.40 1.50
N LEU A 194 -14.24 14.10 0.38
CA LEU A 194 -15.29 14.30 -0.64
C LEU A 194 -15.68 12.98 -1.34
N VAL A 195 -14.74 12.06 -1.53
CA VAL A 195 -15.02 10.72 -2.06
C VAL A 195 -15.82 9.88 -1.04
N ARG A 196 -15.59 10.08 0.27
CA ARG A 196 -16.27 9.36 1.35
C ARG A 196 -17.23 10.25 2.14
N VAL A 197 -18.02 11.06 1.44
CA VAL A 197 -18.93 12.03 2.08
C VAL A 197 -19.91 11.38 3.07
N ALA A 198 -20.24 10.09 2.88
CA ALA A 198 -21.08 9.32 3.79
C ALA A 198 -20.52 9.22 5.22
N ASP A 199 -19.22 9.36 5.42
CA ASP A 199 -18.60 9.36 6.76
C ASP A 199 -18.94 10.62 7.57
N PHE A 200 -19.50 11.65 6.92
CA PHE A 200 -19.80 12.96 7.51
C PHE A 200 -21.30 13.27 7.61
N VAL A 201 -22.16 12.27 7.35
CA VAL A 201 -23.64 12.40 7.40
C VAL A 201 -24.21 11.61 8.57
#